data_AF-A0A1U8LUZ6-F1
#
_entry.id   AF-A0A1U8LUZ6-F1
#
_cell.length_a   1.000
_cell.length_b   1.000
_cell.length_c   1.000
_cell.angle_alpha   90.00
_cell.angle_beta   90.00
_cell.angle_gamma   90.00
#
_symmetry.space_group_name_H-M   'P 1'
#
loop_
_entity.id
_entity.type
_entity.pdbx_description
1 polymer ?
#
loop_
_entity_poly.entity_id
_entity_poly.type
_entity_poly.pdbx_seq_one_letter_code
_entity_poly.pdbx_strand_id
1 'polypeptide(L)'
;MRGTLMLSWILIICLSQVAVQSQYYSKSRPYHPRPAKVTNLHFFMHEHTGVTAVVVAQANITSNNSSVPFATLVAVNDPLRTGPEPDSEVIGNVQGISLLAGSNASSRRT
;
A
#
# COMPACT_ATOMS: atom_id res chain seq x y z
N MET A 1 10.68 29.22 66.64
CA MET A 1 9.48 29.33 65.79
C MET A 1 9.65 30.27 64.59
N ARG A 2 10.30 31.45 64.71
CA ARG A 2 10.52 32.38 63.57
C ARG A 2 11.61 31.94 62.59
N GLY A 3 12.72 31.37 63.08
CA GLY A 3 13.81 30.88 62.22
C GLY A 3 13.46 29.65 61.38
N THR A 4 12.63 28.76 61.90
CA THR A 4 12.12 27.58 61.17
C THR A 4 11.22 27.97 60.01
N LEU A 5 10.41 29.03 60.19
CA LEU A 5 9.51 29.54 59.14
C LEU A 5 10.31 30.14 57.98
N MET A 6 11.39 30.87 58.28
CA MET A 6 12.30 31.43 57.26
C MET A 6 13.01 30.33 56.45
N LEU A 7 13.49 29.28 57.11
CA LEU A 7 14.14 28.14 56.46
C LEU A 7 13.18 27.39 55.52
N SER A 8 11.92 27.22 55.92
CA SER A 8 10.89 26.61 55.07
C SER A 8 10.63 27.44 53.80
N TRP A 9 10.54 28.76 53.90
CA TRP A 9 10.35 29.63 52.73
C TRP A 9 11.54 29.58 51.75
N ILE A 10 12.77 29.58 52.27
CA ILE A 10 13.98 29.45 51.44
C ILE A 10 13.98 28.11 50.70
N LEU A 11 13.64 27.01 51.38
CA LEU A 11 13.58 25.69 50.77
C LEU A 11 12.50 25.61 49.66
N ILE A 12 11.33 26.20 49.90
CA ILE A 12 10.24 26.26 48.91
C ILE A 12 10.69 27.02 47.65
N ILE A 13 11.34 28.17 47.83
CA ILE A 13 11.87 28.97 46.72
C ILE A 13 12.93 28.16 45.95
N CYS A 14 13.90 27.54 46.63
CA CYS A 14 14.92 26.72 45.98
C CYS A 14 14.34 25.55 45.17
N LEU A 15 13.34 24.83 45.71
CA LEU A 15 12.72 23.69 45.02
C LEU A 15 11.93 24.13 43.78
N SER A 16 11.29 25.30 43.82
CA SER A 16 10.55 25.84 42.66
C SER A 16 11.46 26.20 41.48
N GLN A 17 12.70 26.64 41.73
CA GLN A 17 13.64 26.97 40.65
C GLN A 17 14.16 25.72 39.92
N VAL A 18 14.33 24.59 40.63
CA VAL A 18 14.74 23.31 40.02
C VAL A 18 13.71 22.81 39.01
N ALA A 19 12.42 22.95 39.31
CA ALA A 19 11.35 22.53 38.39
C ALA A 19 11.26 23.39 37.11
N VAL A 20 11.63 24.68 37.19
CA VAL A 20 11.58 25.62 36.05
C VAL A 20 12.77 25.48 35.11
N GLN A 21 13.95 25.10 35.62
CA GLN A 21 15.17 24.94 34.80
C GLN A 21 15.52 23.50 34.43
N SER A 22 14.83 22.50 34.98
CA SER A 22 15.03 21.10 34.61
C SER A 22 14.44 20.83 33.21
N GLN A 23 15.28 20.84 32.18
CA GLN A 23 14.90 20.29 30.89
C GLN A 23 14.79 18.75 30.99
N TYR A 24 13.67 18.19 30.53
CA TYR A 24 13.47 16.76 30.46
C TYR A 24 14.55 16.12 29.57
N TYR A 25 15.46 15.36 30.16
CA TYR A 25 16.51 14.67 29.41
C TYR A 25 15.89 13.52 28.61
N SER A 26 15.65 13.74 27.32
CA SER A 26 15.30 12.70 26.37
C SER A 26 16.44 12.48 25.37
N LYS A 27 16.80 11.22 25.12
CA LYS A 27 17.77 10.86 24.07
C LYS A 27 17.15 10.84 22.66
N SER A 28 15.86 11.13 22.52
CA SER A 28 15.18 11.12 21.22
C SER A 28 15.67 12.29 20.37
N ARG A 29 16.27 11.99 19.22
CA ARG A 29 16.50 12.99 18.19
C ARG A 29 15.18 13.29 17.47
N PRO A 30 14.93 14.54 17.06
CA PRO A 30 13.77 14.85 16.23
C PRO A 30 13.80 13.98 14.96
N TYR A 31 12.66 13.37 14.64
CA TYR A 31 12.50 12.64 13.38
C TYR A 31 12.56 13.65 12.24
N HIS A 32 13.54 13.48 11.36
CA HIS A 32 13.62 14.21 10.09
C HIS A 32 13.04 13.31 9.00
N PRO A 33 11.81 13.58 8.50
CA PRO A 33 11.24 12.79 7.43
C PRO A 33 12.13 12.88 6.20
N ARG A 34 12.41 11.72 5.57
CA ARG A 34 13.02 11.76 4.25
C ARG A 34 12.02 12.37 3.27
N PRO A 35 12.49 13.17 2.29
CA PRO A 35 11.63 13.63 1.21
C PRO A 35 10.92 12.43 0.56
N ALA A 36 9.65 12.58 0.24
CA ALA A 36 8.92 11.59 -0.52
C ALA A 36 9.60 11.42 -1.89
N LYS A 37 9.94 10.18 -2.25
CA LYS A 37 10.43 9.84 -3.60
C LYS A 37 9.24 9.37 -4.43
N VAL A 38 9.00 10.04 -5.55
CA VAL A 38 7.97 9.68 -6.52
C VAL A 38 8.67 9.07 -7.74
N THR A 39 8.18 7.93 -8.21
CA THR A 39 8.66 7.25 -9.41
C THR A 39 7.49 7.06 -10.35
N ASN A 40 7.60 7.58 -11.58
CA ASN A 40 6.63 7.33 -12.63
C ASN A 40 7.12 6.13 -13.45
N LEU A 41 6.30 5.08 -13.53
CA LEU A 41 6.59 3.86 -14.26
C LEU A 41 5.70 3.80 -15.49
N HIS A 42 6.29 3.55 -16.65
CA HIS A 42 5.61 3.35 -17.91
C HIS A 42 6.16 2.08 -18.57
N PHE A 43 5.28 1.10 -18.78
CA PHE A 43 5.64 -0.21 -19.31
C PHE A 43 4.42 -0.84 -19.98
N PHE A 44 4.68 -1.87 -20.79
CA PHE A 44 3.68 -2.57 -21.58
C PHE A 44 3.55 -4.01 -21.08
N MET A 45 2.33 -4.45 -20.80
CA MET A 45 2.02 -5.83 -20.41
C MET A 45 1.61 -6.63 -21.65
N HIS A 46 2.22 -7.79 -21.85
CA HIS A 46 2.01 -8.62 -23.04
C HIS A 46 1.33 -9.95 -22.66
N GLU A 47 0.00 -9.95 -22.63
CA GLU A 47 -0.80 -11.14 -22.33
C GLU A 47 -0.88 -12.11 -23.52
N HIS A 48 -0.59 -13.38 -23.27
CA HIS A 48 -0.80 -14.49 -24.21
C HIS A 48 -1.76 -15.49 -23.60
N THR A 49 -3.05 -15.37 -23.93
CA THR A 49 -4.11 -16.25 -23.43
C THR A 49 -3.80 -17.72 -23.72
N GLY A 50 -3.91 -18.57 -22.71
CA GLY A 50 -3.59 -20.00 -22.76
C GLY A 50 -2.10 -20.33 -22.56
N VAL A 51 -1.21 -19.35 -22.56
CA VAL A 51 0.24 -19.54 -22.34
C VAL A 51 0.70 -18.83 -21.08
N THR A 52 0.57 -17.50 -21.04
CA THR A 52 0.94 -16.67 -19.88
C THR A 52 -0.27 -16.33 -19.01
N ALA A 53 -1.49 -16.43 -19.55
CA ALA A 53 -2.75 -16.27 -18.83
C ALA A 53 -3.63 -17.53 -19.00
N VAL A 54 -3.72 -18.35 -17.96
CA VAL A 54 -4.37 -19.68 -18.00
C VAL A 54 -5.59 -19.72 -17.08
N VAL A 55 -6.73 -20.18 -17.60
CA VAL A 55 -7.94 -20.39 -16.79
C VAL A 55 -7.70 -21.51 -15.78
N VAL A 56 -7.87 -21.22 -14.50
CA VAL A 56 -7.71 -22.18 -13.41
C VAL A 56 -9.05 -22.66 -12.84
N ALA A 57 -10.08 -21.82 -12.89
CA ALA A 57 -11.42 -22.18 -12.48
C ALA A 57 -12.45 -21.29 -13.19
N GLN A 58 -13.62 -21.83 -13.47
CA GLN A 58 -14.75 -21.11 -14.05
C GLN A 58 -16.04 -21.55 -13.36
N ALA A 59 -16.89 -20.60 -13.00
CA ALA A 59 -18.21 -20.92 -12.45
C ALA A 59 -19.08 -21.64 -13.50
N ASN A 60 -19.76 -22.71 -13.07
CA ASN A 60 -20.68 -23.46 -13.91
C ASN A 60 -22.04 -22.75 -14.00
N ILE A 61 -22.16 -21.77 -14.91
CA ILE A 61 -23.34 -20.93 -15.08
C ILE A 61 -23.92 -21.19 -16.48
N THR A 62 -25.23 -21.44 -16.56
CA THR A 62 -25.95 -21.83 -17.78
C THR A 62 -26.07 -20.74 -18.85
N SER A 63 -25.78 -19.47 -18.51
CA SER A 63 -25.87 -18.31 -19.40
C SER A 63 -24.49 -17.68 -19.64
N ASN A 64 -23.51 -18.51 -20.04
CA ASN A 64 -22.13 -18.07 -20.21
C ASN A 64 -21.64 -18.17 -21.66
N ASN A 65 -22.46 -17.78 -22.63
CA ASN A 65 -22.11 -17.75 -24.06
C ASN A 65 -21.15 -16.59 -24.43
N SER A 66 -20.39 -16.08 -23.46
CA SER A 66 -19.44 -14.97 -23.64
C SER A 66 -18.05 -15.52 -23.92
N SER A 67 -17.28 -14.84 -24.78
CA SER A 67 -15.84 -15.11 -24.95
C SER A 67 -15.02 -14.80 -23.70
N VAL A 68 -15.54 -13.95 -22.81
CA VAL A 68 -15.00 -13.62 -21.48
C VAL A 68 -16.03 -14.02 -20.42
N PRO A 69 -15.98 -15.26 -19.92
CA PRO A 69 -17.05 -15.78 -19.08
C PRO A 69 -17.02 -15.17 -17.67
N PHE A 70 -18.16 -14.73 -17.13
CA PHE A 70 -18.24 -14.19 -15.76
C PHE A 70 -17.78 -15.25 -14.73
N ALA A 71 -17.14 -14.78 -13.65
CA ALA A 71 -16.61 -15.60 -12.58
C ALA A 71 -15.58 -16.65 -13.07
N THR A 72 -14.72 -16.23 -14.00
CA THR A 72 -13.54 -16.99 -14.42
C THR A 72 -12.31 -16.49 -13.69
N LEU A 73 -11.56 -17.40 -13.08
CA LEU A 73 -10.26 -17.16 -12.48
C LEU A 73 -9.15 -17.54 -13.47
N VAL A 74 -8.21 -16.63 -13.65
CA VAL A 74 -7.08 -16.79 -14.57
C VAL A 74 -5.79 -16.60 -13.78
N ALA A 75 -4.88 -17.57 -13.85
CA ALA A 75 -3.51 -17.41 -13.37
C ALA A 75 -2.68 -16.69 -14.44
N VAL A 76 -1.95 -15.66 -14.04
CA VAL A 76 -1.24 -14.73 -14.94
C VAL A 76 0.26 -14.74 -14.62
N ASN A 77 1.08 -14.76 -15.67
CA ASN A 77 2.54 -14.57 -15.65
C ASN A 77 2.98 -13.85 -16.94
N ASP A 78 2.48 -12.64 -17.13
CA ASP A 78 2.68 -11.88 -18.37
C ASP A 78 3.98 -11.06 -18.34
N PRO A 79 4.80 -11.08 -19.40
CA PRO A 79 5.99 -10.24 -19.47
C PRO A 79 5.65 -8.74 -19.53
N LEU A 80 6.41 -7.96 -18.75
CA LEU A 80 6.44 -6.50 -18.80
C LEU A 80 7.62 -6.05 -19.66
N ARG A 81 7.36 -5.13 -20.59
CA ARG A 81 8.35 -4.63 -21.53
C ARG A 81 8.44 -3.11 -21.54
N THR A 82 9.57 -2.60 -22.04
CA THR A 82 9.80 -1.16 -22.23
C THR A 82 8.99 -0.58 -23.39
N GLY A 83 8.58 -1.40 -24.37
CA GLY A 83 7.81 -0.99 -25.55
C GLY A 83 6.63 -1.92 -25.87
N PRO A 84 5.71 -1.47 -26.76
CA PRO A 84 4.64 -2.31 -27.27
C PRO A 84 5.13 -3.40 -28.24
N GLU A 85 6.34 -3.29 -28.78
CA GLU A 85 6.89 -4.24 -29.74
C GLU A 85 7.24 -5.59 -29.07
N PRO A 86 7.02 -6.74 -29.75
CA PRO A 86 7.29 -8.06 -29.18
C PRO A 86 8.76 -8.34 -28.84
N ASP A 87 9.70 -7.63 -29.45
CA ASP A 87 11.14 -7.75 -29.25
C ASP A 87 11.74 -6.69 -28.31
N SER A 88 10.92 -5.76 -27.80
CA SER A 88 11.34 -4.76 -26.83
C SER A 88 11.83 -5.38 -25.51
N GLU A 89 12.70 -4.67 -24.79
CA GLU A 89 13.37 -5.19 -23.59
C GLU A 89 12.37 -5.66 -22.52
N VAL A 90 12.57 -6.86 -21.99
CA VAL A 90 11.79 -7.41 -20.86
C VAL A 90 12.36 -6.88 -19.55
N ILE A 91 11.52 -6.23 -18.75
CA ILE A 91 11.90 -5.60 -17.47
C ILE A 91 11.33 -6.31 -16.24
N GLY A 92 10.49 -7.33 -16.44
CA GLY A 92 9.88 -8.10 -15.36
C GLY A 92 8.65 -8.87 -15.84
N ASN A 93 7.87 -9.40 -14.91
CA ASN A 93 6.59 -10.07 -15.18
C ASN A 93 5.50 -9.55 -14.24
N VAL A 94 4.25 -9.51 -14.70
CA VAL A 94 3.06 -9.43 -13.85
C VAL A 94 2.66 -10.84 -13.49
N GLN A 95 2.72 -11.16 -12.19
CA GLN A 95 2.35 -12.47 -11.66
C GLN A 95 1.20 -12.34 -10.69
N GLY A 96 0.16 -13.14 -10.88
CA GLY A 96 -1.00 -13.09 -10.01
C GLY A 96 -2.19 -13.86 -10.52
N ILE A 97 -3.36 -13.45 -10.03
CA ILE A 97 -4.65 -14.03 -10.38
C ILE A 97 -5.58 -12.89 -10.79
N SER A 98 -6.27 -13.08 -11.92
CA SER A 98 -7.30 -12.19 -12.41
C SER A 98 -8.68 -12.84 -12.30
N LEU A 99 -9.70 -12.05 -11.95
CA LEU A 99 -11.10 -12.47 -11.91
C LEU A 99 -11.90 -11.70 -12.95
N LEU A 100 -12.56 -12.43 -13.85
CA LEU A 100 -13.52 -11.83 -14.79
C LEU A 100 -14.82 -11.51 -14.05
N ALA A 101 -14.95 -10.27 -13.59
CA ALA A 101 -16.06 -9.80 -12.76
C ALA A 101 -17.23 -9.17 -13.55
N GLY A 102 -17.10 -8.98 -14.86
CA GLY A 102 -18.18 -8.44 -15.70
C GLY A 102 -19.24 -9.49 -15.99
N SER A 103 -20.51 -9.19 -15.68
CA SER A 103 -21.64 -10.02 -16.09
C SER A 103 -22.44 -9.30 -17.19
N ASN A 104 -22.64 -9.95 -18.33
CA ASN A 104 -23.61 -9.50 -19.33
C ASN A 104 -25.02 -9.85 -18.84
N ALA A 105 -25.49 -9.18 -17.78
CA ALA A 105 -26.91 -9.21 -17.45
C ALA A 105 -27.64 -8.31 -18.45
N SER A 106 -28.21 -8.89 -19.50
CA SER A 106 -29.25 -8.20 -20.25
C SER A 106 -30.36 -7.83 -19.26
N SER A 107 -30.42 -6.56 -18.87
CA SER A 107 -31.49 -6.01 -18.06
C SER A 107 -32.79 -6.17 -18.83
N ARG A 108 -33.48 -7.29 -18.66
CA ARG A 108 -34.86 -7.46 -19.10
C ARG A 108 -35.72 -6.68 -18.10
N ARG A 109 -35.87 -5.38 -18.37
CA ARG A 109 -36.86 -4.53 -17.70
C ARG A 109 -38.24 -5.09 -18.03
N THR A 110 -38.90 -5.68 -17.03
CA THR A 110 -40.35 -5.80 -16.98
C THR A 110 -40.93 -4.59 -16.29
#